data_AF-A0AAD4F4F1-F1
#
_entry.id   AF-A0AAD4F4F1-F1
#
_cell.length_a   1.000
_cell.length_b   1.000
_cell.length_c   1.000
_cell.angle_alpha   90.00
_cell.angle_beta   90.00
_cell.angle_gamma   90.00
#
_symmetry.space_group_name_H-M   'P 1'
#
loop_
_entity.id
_entity.type
_entity.pdbx_description
1 polymer ?
#
loop_
_entity_poly.entity_id
_entity_poly.type
_entity_poly.pdbx_seq_one_letter_code
_entity_poly.pdbx_strand_id
1 'polypeptide(L)'
;MPSLLTTLHNLIPAFHRPLSVPVPVLLFTVTLPPLLLFTFTFTLPSLLTSYRTYLAIGPGGVPHNLFGFLAQSCLRLIARSDGRASPPPYRRGRQQQQQQVEDVQLVKGGRGRGDGGNENSLPTGAGDRPVVPDFVAPQRQTSMQAAPAMVARMQAFLSELAAGNPSVLEIRPSGLEGKWHNAVFLREAAGTGEGGGLNVPEFMGMAKGEIVHVHSEGSSHVTLSLVDGEEAVRVGCYPGRRDIP
;
A
#
# COMPACT_ATOMS: atom_id res chain seq x y z
N MET A 1 37.32 -104.75 -0.25
CA MET A 1 36.96 -103.41 -0.76
C MET A 1 36.56 -102.55 0.44
N PRO A 2 37.54 -101.87 1.06
CA PRO A 2 37.41 -101.07 2.28
C PRO A 2 37.32 -99.56 1.97
N SER A 3 36.70 -98.77 2.86
CA SER A 3 37.05 -97.41 3.32
C SER A 3 35.79 -96.66 3.77
N LEU A 4 35.52 -96.44 5.07
CA LEU A 4 36.09 -95.43 5.98
C LEU A 4 36.01 -93.98 5.47
N LEU A 5 35.55 -93.14 6.41
CA LEU A 5 35.67 -91.68 6.53
C LEU A 5 34.43 -90.86 6.12
N THR A 6 33.93 -89.84 6.83
CA THR A 6 34.32 -89.17 8.08
C THR A 6 33.36 -87.99 8.26
N THR A 7 32.87 -87.79 9.48
CA THR A 7 32.64 -86.50 10.16
C THR A 7 31.71 -85.46 9.53
N LEU A 8 30.66 -85.09 10.28
CA LEU A 8 30.43 -83.74 10.80
C LEU A 8 29.17 -83.73 11.68
N HIS A 9 29.36 -84.00 12.96
CA HIS A 9 28.97 -83.09 14.04
C HIS A 9 28.62 -81.65 13.62
N ASN A 10 27.47 -81.22 14.16
CA ASN A 10 27.16 -79.89 14.66
C ASN A 10 26.70 -78.79 13.69
N LEU A 11 25.73 -78.03 14.22
CA LEU A 11 25.34 -76.64 13.92
C LEU A 11 24.24 -76.42 12.87
N ILE A 12 23.00 -76.77 13.18
CA ILE A 12 21.87 -75.88 12.84
C ILE A 12 20.87 -75.87 14.02
N PRO A 13 20.90 -74.86 14.92
CA PRO A 13 19.79 -74.65 15.82
C PRO A 13 18.58 -74.15 15.03
N ALA A 14 17.40 -74.63 15.41
CA ALA A 14 16.11 -74.24 14.84
C ALA A 14 15.96 -72.71 14.80
N PHE A 15 15.96 -72.16 13.59
CA PHE A 15 15.83 -70.72 13.34
C PHE A 15 14.36 -70.30 13.32
N HIS A 16 13.64 -70.45 14.42
CA HIS A 16 12.28 -69.91 14.57
C HIS A 16 12.12 -69.15 15.89
N ARG A 17 12.52 -67.87 15.85
CA ARG A 17 11.88 -66.82 16.65
C ARG A 17 11.71 -65.59 15.76
N PRO A 18 10.48 -65.17 15.43
CA PRO A 18 10.29 -63.84 14.87
C PRO A 18 10.70 -62.84 15.95
N LEU A 19 11.72 -62.04 15.65
CA LEU A 19 12.11 -60.92 16.50
C LEU A 19 11.03 -59.84 16.36
N SER A 20 9.97 -59.93 17.17
CA SER A 20 8.97 -58.89 17.33
C SER A 20 9.62 -57.71 18.03
N VAL A 21 10.25 -56.82 17.26
CA VAL A 21 10.72 -55.53 17.74
C VAL A 21 9.49 -54.62 17.79
N PRO A 22 8.98 -54.20 18.96
CA PRO A 22 7.95 -53.19 19.01
C PRO A 22 8.59 -51.89 18.53
N VAL A 23 8.23 -51.42 17.33
CA VAL A 23 8.47 -50.04 16.94
C VAL A 23 7.51 -49.21 17.79
N PRO A 24 7.97 -48.40 18.75
CA PRO A 24 7.07 -47.49 19.43
C PRO A 24 6.62 -46.46 18.41
N VAL A 25 5.39 -46.60 17.91
CA VAL A 25 4.71 -45.52 17.20
C VAL A 25 4.43 -44.45 18.25
N LEU A 26 5.37 -43.53 18.40
CA LEU A 26 5.21 -42.39 19.29
C LEU A 26 4.18 -41.46 18.64
N LEU A 27 2.91 -41.67 18.97
CA LEU A 27 1.82 -40.76 18.65
C LEU A 27 2.04 -39.48 19.47
N PHE A 28 2.78 -38.52 18.91
CA PHE A 28 2.77 -37.16 19.42
C PHE A 28 1.39 -36.55 19.12
N THR A 29 0.47 -36.66 20.07
CA THR A 29 -0.73 -35.82 20.06
C THR A 29 -0.29 -34.41 20.42
N VAL A 30 -0.08 -33.56 19.42
CA VAL A 30 0.13 -32.13 19.63
C VAL A 30 -1.20 -31.56 20.10
N THR A 31 -1.40 -31.52 21.42
CA THR A 31 -2.52 -30.79 22.02
C THR A 31 -2.22 -29.31 21.90
N LEU A 32 -2.68 -28.69 20.80
CA LEU A 32 -2.68 -27.24 20.72
C LEU A 32 -3.48 -26.69 21.91
N PRO A 33 -2.91 -25.80 22.73
CA PRO A 33 -3.62 -25.27 23.88
C PRO A 33 -4.94 -24.63 23.39
N PRO A 34 -6.04 -24.76 24.14
CA PRO A 34 -7.36 -24.27 23.71
C PRO A 34 -7.36 -22.78 23.36
N LEU A 35 -6.46 -21.99 23.95
CA LEU A 35 -6.22 -20.60 23.59
C LEU A 35 -5.69 -20.43 22.15
N LEU A 36 -4.78 -21.29 21.69
CA LEU A 36 -4.29 -21.29 20.30
C LEU A 36 -5.37 -21.73 19.31
N LEU A 37 -6.21 -22.70 19.69
CA LEU A 37 -7.35 -23.09 18.87
C LEU A 37 -8.37 -21.95 18.75
N PHE A 38 -8.67 -21.27 19.85
CA PHE A 38 -9.56 -20.12 19.88
C PHE A 38 -9.01 -18.97 19.03
N THR A 39 -7.76 -18.55 19.24
CA THR A 39 -7.16 -17.48 18.42
C THR A 39 -7.15 -17.86 16.95
N PHE A 40 -6.80 -19.09 16.60
CA PHE A 40 -6.82 -19.55 15.21
C PHE A 40 -8.23 -19.53 14.61
N THR A 41 -9.25 -19.98 15.33
CA THR A 41 -10.63 -20.04 14.84
C THR A 41 -11.23 -18.65 14.60
N PHE A 42 -10.93 -17.67 15.46
CA PHE A 42 -11.51 -16.32 15.35
C PHE A 42 -10.67 -15.37 14.49
N THR A 43 -9.34 -15.51 14.47
CA THR A 43 -8.45 -14.59 13.73
C THR A 43 -8.17 -15.06 12.30
N LEU A 44 -8.11 -16.37 12.04
CA LEU A 44 -7.78 -16.88 10.71
C LEU A 44 -8.80 -16.46 9.64
N PRO A 45 -10.13 -16.54 9.85
CA PRO A 45 -11.09 -16.09 8.84
C PRO A 45 -10.93 -14.60 8.51
N SER A 46 -10.68 -13.78 9.53
CA SER A 46 -10.44 -12.33 9.38
C SER A 46 -9.14 -12.05 8.63
N LEU A 47 -8.07 -12.80 8.92
CA LEU A 47 -6.78 -12.69 8.24
C LEU A 47 -6.89 -13.10 6.77
N LEU A 48 -7.58 -14.21 6.50
CA LEU A 48 -7.83 -14.69 5.13
C LEU A 48 -8.68 -13.70 4.34
N THR A 49 -9.70 -13.11 4.96
CA THR A 49 -10.52 -12.06 4.33
C THR A 49 -9.68 -10.83 4.04
N SER A 50 -8.86 -10.37 4.99
CA SER A 50 -7.95 -9.24 4.81
C SER A 50 -6.95 -9.49 3.66
N TYR A 51 -6.37 -10.68 3.61
CA TYR A 51 -5.46 -11.07 2.52
C TYR A 51 -6.17 -11.14 1.16
N ARG A 52 -7.40 -11.66 1.11
CA ARG A 52 -8.21 -11.65 -0.12
C ARG A 52 -8.56 -10.23 -0.56
N THR A 53 -8.89 -9.34 0.37
CA THR A 53 -9.12 -7.92 0.08
C THR A 53 -7.85 -7.26 -0.45
N TYR A 54 -6.69 -7.57 0.13
CA TYR A 54 -5.40 -7.11 -0.36
C TYR A 54 -5.13 -7.55 -1.80
N LEU A 55 -5.42 -8.82 -2.13
CA LEU A 55 -5.32 -9.32 -3.50
C LEU A 55 -6.39 -8.71 -4.43
N ALA A 56 -7.59 -8.43 -3.94
CA ALA A 56 -8.67 -7.84 -4.73
C ALA A 56 -8.38 -6.38 -5.15
N ILE A 57 -7.54 -5.66 -4.38
CA ILE A 57 -7.10 -4.32 -4.77
C ILE A 57 -6.21 -4.35 -6.01
N GLY A 58 -5.54 -5.47 -6.30
CA GLY A 58 -4.64 -5.58 -7.45
C GLY A 58 -3.23 -5.02 -7.19
N PRO A 59 -2.38 -5.01 -8.22
CA PRO A 59 -0.98 -4.60 -8.11
C PRO A 59 -0.83 -3.09 -7.90
N GLY A 60 0.29 -2.68 -7.30
CA GLY A 60 0.65 -1.28 -7.03
C GLY A 60 2.09 -1.18 -6.55
N GLY A 61 2.39 -0.20 -5.69
CA GLY A 61 3.74 0.03 -5.14
C GLY A 61 4.35 -1.10 -4.30
N VAL A 62 3.52 -2.02 -3.78
CA VAL A 62 3.97 -3.17 -2.98
C VAL A 62 3.79 -4.50 -3.72
N PRO A 63 4.63 -5.53 -3.45
CA PRO A 63 4.52 -6.82 -4.12
C PRO A 63 3.15 -7.47 -3.94
N HIS A 64 2.48 -7.81 -5.04
CA HIS A 64 1.13 -8.38 -5.02
C HIS A 64 1.10 -9.87 -4.64
N ASN A 65 1.52 -10.19 -3.41
CA ASN A 65 1.62 -11.54 -2.87
C ASN A 65 1.64 -11.51 -1.32
N LEU A 66 1.82 -12.67 -0.69
CA LEU A 66 1.88 -12.79 0.76
C LEU A 66 2.97 -11.90 1.40
N PHE A 67 4.11 -11.72 0.74
CA PHE A 67 5.19 -10.89 1.27
C PHE A 67 4.77 -9.42 1.34
N GLY A 68 4.15 -8.87 0.29
CA GLY A 68 3.63 -7.50 0.34
C GLY A 68 2.52 -7.32 1.37
N PHE A 69 1.66 -8.33 1.55
CA PHE A 69 0.64 -8.33 2.60
C PHE A 69 1.25 -8.29 4.01
N LEU A 70 2.32 -9.06 4.28
CA LEU A 70 3.03 -9.02 5.55
C LEU A 70 3.77 -7.70 5.75
N ALA A 71 4.43 -7.19 4.71
CA ALA A 71 5.13 -5.91 4.77
C ALA A 71 4.18 -4.76 5.12
N GLN A 72 3.02 -4.65 4.44
CA GLN A 72 2.03 -3.61 4.78
C GLN A 72 1.44 -3.82 6.18
N SER A 73 1.29 -5.07 6.64
CA SER A 73 0.82 -5.37 7.99
C SER A 73 1.81 -4.89 9.06
N CYS A 74 3.11 -5.07 8.84
CA CYS A 74 4.15 -4.54 9.73
C CYS A 74 4.17 -3.00 9.70
N LEU A 75 4.05 -2.40 8.51
CA LEU A 75 3.98 -0.95 8.37
C LEU A 75 2.78 -0.35 9.11
N ARG A 76 1.65 -1.08 9.19
CA ARG A 76 0.46 -0.65 9.90
C ARG A 76 0.70 -0.40 11.40
N LEU A 77 1.71 -1.05 12.00
CA LEU A 77 2.07 -0.84 13.41
C LEU A 77 2.64 0.55 13.69
N ILE A 78 3.21 1.19 12.68
CA ILE A 78 3.83 2.53 12.78
C ILE A 78 3.08 3.58 11.95
N ALA A 79 2.21 3.14 11.03
CA ALA A 79 1.41 4.02 10.20
C ALA A 79 0.27 4.64 11.01
N ARG A 80 -0.10 5.86 10.61
CA ARG A 80 -1.24 6.55 11.18
C ARG A 80 -2.53 5.98 10.59
N SER A 81 -3.39 5.44 11.45
CA SER A 81 -4.68 4.85 11.05
C SER A 81 -5.77 5.88 10.78
N ASP A 82 -5.68 7.07 11.39
CA ASP A 82 -6.63 8.17 11.16
C ASP A 82 -5.92 9.47 10.77
N GLY A 83 -6.08 9.86 9.50
CA GLY A 83 -5.57 11.11 8.95
C GLY A 83 -6.28 12.37 9.49
N ARG A 84 -7.43 12.22 10.16
CA ARG A 84 -8.19 13.31 10.79
C ARG A 84 -7.95 13.47 12.29
N ALA A 85 -7.34 12.47 12.93
CA ALA A 85 -7.09 12.51 14.38
C ALA A 85 -6.38 13.82 14.76
N SER A 86 -6.76 14.43 15.88
CA SER A 86 -6.16 15.69 16.31
C SER A 86 -4.81 15.45 16.99
N PRO A 87 -3.74 16.23 16.66
CA PRO A 87 -3.71 17.24 15.62
C PRO A 87 -3.49 16.60 14.23
N PRO A 88 -4.16 17.12 13.18
CA PRO A 88 -3.92 16.65 11.83
C PRO A 88 -2.47 16.94 11.41
N PRO A 89 -1.88 16.14 10.51
CA PRO A 89 -0.46 16.25 10.16
C PRO A 89 -0.09 17.64 9.60
N TYR A 90 -1.03 18.33 8.94
CA TYR A 90 -0.85 19.69 8.43
C TYR A 90 -0.82 20.78 9.52
N ARG A 91 -1.31 20.52 10.74
CA ARG A 91 -1.29 21.48 11.86
C ARG A 91 0.04 21.50 12.61
N ARG A 92 0.82 20.40 12.61
CA ARG A 92 2.18 20.35 13.18
C ARG A 92 3.14 21.28 12.43
N GLY A 93 2.98 21.38 11.10
CA GLY A 93 3.68 22.37 10.29
C GLY A 93 3.45 23.78 10.83
N ARG A 94 2.22 24.16 11.16
CA ARG A 94 1.95 25.53 11.68
C ARG A 94 2.74 25.91 12.94
N GLN A 95 3.01 24.97 13.85
CA GLN A 95 3.76 25.25 15.09
C GLN A 95 5.28 25.15 14.93
N GLN A 96 5.81 24.20 14.15
CA GLN A 96 7.26 24.09 13.91
C GLN A 96 7.75 25.04 12.82
N GLN A 97 6.92 25.32 11.81
CA GLN A 97 7.23 26.18 10.66
C GLN A 97 7.07 27.67 11.01
N GLN A 98 6.21 28.04 11.98
CA GLN A 98 6.27 29.39 12.60
C GLN A 98 7.62 29.69 13.26
N GLN A 99 8.39 28.66 13.63
CA GLN A 99 9.73 28.83 14.21
C GLN A 99 10.88 28.74 13.19
N GLN A 100 10.63 28.29 11.96
CA GLN A 100 11.67 28.08 10.94
C GLN A 100 11.44 28.81 9.61
N VAL A 101 10.29 29.46 9.43
CA VAL A 101 9.87 29.99 8.14
C VAL A 101 9.32 31.41 8.34
N GLU A 102 10.22 32.37 8.50
CA GLU A 102 9.91 33.76 8.12
C GLU A 102 10.02 33.96 6.59
N ASP A 103 10.62 33.02 5.84
CA ASP A 103 10.95 33.21 4.41
C ASP A 103 10.08 32.44 3.39
N VAL A 104 9.32 31.41 3.78
CA VAL A 104 8.39 30.72 2.85
C VAL A 104 6.96 31.16 3.16
N GLN A 105 6.50 32.18 2.43
CA GLN A 105 5.09 32.51 2.40
C GLN A 105 4.30 31.25 2.04
N LEU A 106 3.43 30.77 2.94
CA LEU A 106 2.46 29.73 2.66
C LEU A 106 1.42 30.30 1.69
N VAL A 107 1.75 30.30 0.40
CA VAL A 107 0.87 30.79 -0.67
C VAL A 107 -0.14 29.69 -0.98
N LYS A 108 -1.43 30.02 -0.91
CA LYS A 108 -2.51 29.18 -1.45
C LYS A 108 -2.20 28.89 -2.92
N GLY A 109 -2.32 27.64 -3.38
CA GLY A 109 -2.03 27.26 -4.76
C GLY A 109 -2.63 28.25 -5.77
N GLY A 110 -1.82 28.63 -6.76
CA GLY A 110 -2.20 29.62 -7.76
C GLY A 110 -3.47 29.23 -8.53
N ARG A 111 -4.20 30.26 -9.00
CA ARG A 111 -5.49 30.15 -9.71
C ARG A 111 -5.39 29.17 -10.89
N GLY A 112 -5.97 27.98 -10.75
CA GLY A 112 -6.21 27.09 -11.88
C GLY A 112 -7.25 27.73 -12.79
N ARG A 113 -6.88 28.04 -14.03
CA ARG A 113 -7.78 28.60 -15.06
C ARG A 113 -8.60 27.48 -15.73
N GLY A 114 -9.18 26.61 -14.91
CA GLY A 114 -10.13 25.57 -15.34
C GLY A 114 -11.55 26.11 -15.34
N ASP A 115 -12.42 25.53 -16.15
CA ASP A 115 -13.86 25.84 -16.27
C ASP A 115 -14.68 25.65 -14.98
N GLY A 116 -14.06 25.15 -13.91
CA GLY A 116 -14.64 24.95 -12.58
C GLY A 116 -14.79 26.22 -11.75
N GLY A 117 -15.49 27.23 -12.28
CA GLY A 117 -16.09 28.33 -11.49
C GLY A 117 -15.12 29.34 -10.89
N ASN A 118 -15.54 30.61 -10.85
CA ASN A 118 -14.84 31.71 -10.18
C ASN A 118 -14.85 31.60 -8.63
N GLU A 119 -15.13 30.43 -8.08
CA GLU A 119 -15.26 30.22 -6.65
C GLU A 119 -14.00 29.54 -6.13
N ASN A 120 -13.19 30.30 -5.39
CA ASN A 120 -11.95 29.84 -4.74
C ASN A 120 -12.19 28.79 -3.62
N SER A 121 -13.35 28.15 -3.60
CA SER A 121 -13.80 27.19 -2.60
C SER A 121 -14.07 25.85 -3.29
N LEU A 122 -13.45 24.80 -2.77
CA LEU A 122 -13.79 23.44 -3.17
C LEU A 122 -15.28 23.21 -2.89
N PRO A 123 -16.02 22.57 -3.81
CA PRO A 123 -17.42 22.23 -3.55
C PRO A 123 -17.49 21.38 -2.29
N THR A 124 -18.46 21.69 -1.42
CA THR A 124 -18.69 20.85 -0.23
C THR A 124 -19.12 19.47 -0.72
N GLY A 125 -18.40 18.43 -0.28
CA GLY A 125 -18.68 17.06 -0.71
C GLY A 125 -20.09 16.63 -0.29
N ALA A 126 -20.97 16.40 -1.27
CA ALA A 126 -22.28 15.80 -1.05
C ALA A 126 -22.17 14.28 -1.16
N GLY A 127 -22.63 13.55 -0.13
CA GLY A 127 -22.76 12.10 -0.15
C GLY A 127 -21.81 11.32 0.77
N ASP A 128 -21.85 10.00 0.61
CA ASP A 128 -21.05 9.06 1.39
C ASP A 128 -19.58 9.07 0.96
N ARG A 129 -18.71 8.51 1.81
CA ARG A 129 -17.28 8.38 1.52
C ARG A 129 -16.98 7.04 0.88
N PRO A 130 -16.04 6.96 -0.05
CA PRO A 130 -15.57 5.69 -0.55
C PRO A 130 -14.98 4.87 0.59
N VAL A 131 -15.18 3.56 0.51
CA VAL A 131 -14.53 2.60 1.40
C VAL A 131 -13.09 2.47 0.93
N VAL A 132 -12.16 2.79 1.81
CA VAL A 132 -10.72 2.56 1.62
C VAL A 132 -10.30 1.54 2.69
N PRO A 133 -9.85 0.34 2.30
CA PRO A 133 -9.34 -0.64 3.24
C PRO A 133 -8.20 -0.07 4.08
N ASP A 134 -8.09 -0.53 5.33
CA ASP A 134 -7.07 -0.06 6.28
C ASP A 134 -5.71 -0.73 6.00
N PHE A 135 -5.16 -0.42 4.82
CA PHE A 135 -3.84 -0.82 4.38
C PHE A 135 -2.93 0.40 4.27
N VAL A 136 -1.67 0.24 4.64
CA VAL A 136 -0.67 1.30 4.44
C VAL A 136 -0.37 1.48 2.96
N ALA A 137 -0.27 0.36 2.23
CA ALA A 137 -0.17 0.28 0.79
C ALA A 137 -0.68 -1.10 0.33
N PRO A 138 -1.35 -1.20 -0.85
CA PRO A 138 -1.80 -0.10 -1.70
C PRO A 138 -2.97 0.68 -1.09
N GLN A 139 -3.02 1.99 -1.35
CA GLN A 139 -4.08 2.90 -0.87
C GLN A 139 -5.10 3.15 -1.98
N ARG A 140 -6.12 2.28 -2.10
CA ARG A 140 -7.12 2.36 -3.17
C ARG A 140 -8.53 2.25 -2.60
N GLN A 141 -9.50 2.85 -3.29
CA GLN A 141 -10.90 2.74 -2.92
C GLN A 141 -11.50 1.43 -3.45
N THR A 142 -12.34 0.79 -2.65
CA THR A 142 -13.08 -0.43 -3.02
C THR A 142 -14.56 -0.18 -3.26
N SER A 143 -15.06 1.02 -2.97
CA SER A 143 -16.41 1.46 -3.33
C SER A 143 -16.38 2.80 -4.06
N MET A 144 -17.51 3.18 -4.66
CA MET A 144 -17.67 4.43 -5.42
C MET A 144 -16.64 4.59 -6.55
N GLN A 145 -16.31 3.48 -7.21
CA GLN A 145 -15.39 3.48 -8.34
C GLN A 145 -15.96 4.30 -9.49
N ALA A 146 -15.10 5.09 -10.12
CA ALA A 146 -15.50 5.93 -11.22
C ALA A 146 -15.80 5.09 -12.48
N ALA A 147 -16.74 5.55 -13.30
CA ALA A 147 -16.96 4.97 -14.62
C ALA A 147 -15.70 5.14 -15.49
N PRO A 148 -15.41 4.25 -16.45
CA PRO A 148 -14.24 4.36 -17.32
C PRO A 148 -14.15 5.71 -18.05
N ALA A 149 -15.29 6.28 -18.44
CA ALA A 149 -15.35 7.61 -19.06
C ALA A 149 -14.86 8.73 -18.13
N MET A 150 -15.11 8.63 -16.83
CA MET A 150 -14.59 9.60 -15.85
C MET A 150 -13.08 9.44 -15.67
N VAL A 151 -12.57 8.20 -15.56
CA VAL A 151 -11.13 7.93 -15.48
C VAL A 151 -10.40 8.49 -16.71
N ALA A 152 -10.96 8.29 -17.89
CA ALA A 152 -10.43 8.84 -19.14
C ALA A 152 -10.42 10.39 -19.12
N ARG A 153 -11.47 11.03 -18.60
CA ARG A 153 -11.50 12.50 -18.43
C ARG A 153 -10.42 12.99 -17.45
N MET A 154 -10.21 12.29 -16.34
CA MET A 154 -9.16 12.63 -15.37
C MET A 154 -7.77 12.51 -16.00
N GLN A 155 -7.52 11.43 -16.75
CA GLN A 155 -6.24 11.22 -17.46
C GLN A 155 -6.01 12.25 -18.58
N ALA A 156 -7.06 12.59 -19.33
CA ALA A 156 -7.01 13.64 -20.35
C ALA A 156 -6.67 14.99 -19.73
N PHE A 157 -7.32 15.36 -18.61
CA PHE A 157 -7.01 16.58 -17.88
C PHE A 157 -5.54 16.66 -17.46
N LEU A 158 -4.97 15.59 -16.92
CA LEU A 158 -3.55 15.55 -16.55
C LEU A 158 -2.62 15.66 -17.76
N SER A 159 -3.02 15.05 -18.88
CA SER A 159 -2.28 15.11 -20.14
C SER A 159 -2.26 16.53 -20.71
N GLU A 160 -3.41 17.20 -20.73
CA GLU A 160 -3.54 18.60 -21.15
C GLU A 160 -2.78 19.55 -20.21
N LEU A 161 -2.85 19.30 -18.89
CA LEU A 161 -2.13 20.09 -17.90
C LEU A 161 -0.61 20.03 -18.12
N ALA A 162 -0.06 18.84 -18.34
CA ALA A 162 1.36 18.67 -18.62
C ALA A 162 1.76 19.26 -19.98
N ALA A 163 0.94 19.05 -21.01
CA ALA A 163 1.18 19.59 -22.36
C ALA A 163 1.12 21.12 -22.41
N GLY A 164 0.27 21.75 -21.60
CA GLY A 164 0.18 23.20 -21.47
C GLY A 164 1.32 23.83 -20.67
N ASN A 165 2.06 23.04 -19.89
CA ASN A 165 3.14 23.53 -19.01
C ASN A 165 4.44 22.72 -19.20
N PRO A 166 4.95 22.56 -20.44
CA PRO A 166 6.02 21.62 -20.72
C PRO A 166 7.36 22.02 -20.11
N SER A 167 7.54 23.28 -19.71
CA SER A 167 8.77 23.77 -19.05
C SER A 167 8.87 23.36 -17.57
N VAL A 168 7.76 22.97 -16.95
CA VAL A 168 7.70 22.69 -15.49
C VAL A 168 7.07 21.34 -15.17
N LEU A 169 6.29 20.75 -16.08
CA LEU A 169 5.63 19.46 -15.89
C LEU A 169 6.07 18.44 -16.93
N GLU A 170 6.05 17.18 -16.52
CA GLU A 170 6.22 16.02 -17.40
C GLU A 170 5.32 14.86 -16.95
N ILE A 171 5.03 13.94 -17.87
CA ILE A 171 4.33 12.70 -17.57
C ILE A 171 5.30 11.53 -17.71
N ARG A 172 5.36 10.68 -16.68
CA ARG A 172 6.15 9.46 -16.67
C ARG A 172 5.50 8.41 -15.76
N PRO A 173 5.94 7.13 -15.82
CA PRO A 173 5.44 6.11 -14.90
C PRO A 173 5.62 6.53 -13.43
N SER A 174 4.61 6.27 -12.59
CA SER A 174 4.61 6.60 -11.17
C SER A 174 5.77 5.90 -10.45
N GLY A 175 6.46 6.63 -9.58
CA GLY A 175 7.49 6.05 -8.72
C GLY A 175 6.89 5.28 -7.55
N LEU A 176 5.69 5.70 -7.10
CA LEU A 176 5.00 5.14 -5.96
C LEU A 176 4.11 3.93 -6.33
N GLU A 177 3.58 3.90 -7.55
CA GLU A 177 2.80 2.76 -8.07
C GLU A 177 3.58 1.88 -9.02
N GLY A 178 4.85 2.19 -9.28
CA GLY A 178 5.65 1.51 -10.30
C GLY A 178 5.07 1.70 -11.71
N LYS A 179 5.18 0.66 -12.54
CA LYS A 179 4.85 0.75 -13.98
C LYS A 179 3.36 0.72 -14.34
N TRP A 180 2.45 0.74 -13.36
CA TRP A 180 1.02 0.50 -13.59
C TRP A 180 0.24 1.77 -13.95
N HIS A 181 0.70 2.92 -13.49
CA HIS A 181 0.03 4.20 -13.70
C HIS A 181 1.03 5.25 -14.14
N ASN A 182 0.61 6.15 -15.01
CA ASN A 182 1.34 7.36 -15.31
C ASN A 182 0.99 8.43 -14.27
N ALA A 183 1.99 9.23 -13.90
CA ALA A 183 1.83 10.35 -13.01
C ALA A 183 2.38 11.62 -13.65
N VAL A 184 1.87 12.76 -13.18
CA VAL A 184 2.43 14.07 -13.47
C VAL A 184 3.53 14.36 -12.46
N PHE A 185 4.70 14.75 -12.96
CA PHE A 185 5.85 15.11 -12.16
C PHE A 185 6.25 16.56 -12.42
N LEU A 186 6.91 17.18 -11.43
CA LEU A 186 7.77 18.33 -11.69
C LEU A 186 8.90 17.90 -12.62
N ARG A 187 9.10 18.65 -13.71
CA ARG A 187 10.23 18.45 -14.60
C ARG A 187 11.51 18.84 -13.86
N GLU A 188 12.41 17.89 -13.69
CA GLU A 188 13.71 18.15 -13.05
C GLU A 188 14.59 18.99 -13.98
N ALA A 189 15.28 19.99 -13.42
CA ALA A 189 16.28 20.73 -14.18
C ALA A 189 17.41 19.78 -14.61
N ALA A 190 17.63 19.62 -15.91
CA ALA A 190 18.84 18.97 -16.39
C ALA A 190 20.02 19.80 -15.87
N GLY A 191 20.96 19.18 -15.15
CA GLY A 191 22.07 19.83 -14.42
C GLY A 191 23.06 20.66 -15.25
N THR A 192 22.68 21.08 -16.45
CA THR A 192 23.47 21.81 -17.43
C THR A 192 22.68 22.99 -18.01
N GLY A 193 22.06 23.84 -17.19
CA GLY A 193 21.69 25.24 -17.52
C GLY A 193 20.78 25.54 -18.72
N GLU A 194 20.47 24.57 -19.57
CA GLU A 194 19.72 24.70 -20.81
C GLU A 194 18.71 23.56 -20.89
N GLY A 195 17.45 23.92 -20.62
CA GLY A 195 16.34 22.98 -20.50
C GLY A 195 15.53 23.35 -19.26
N GLY A 196 14.42 24.05 -19.48
CA GLY A 196 13.51 24.45 -18.41
C GLY A 196 13.17 23.25 -17.50
N GLY A 197 13.22 23.49 -16.19
CA GLY A 197 12.96 22.50 -15.15
C GLY A 197 13.17 23.15 -13.78
N LEU A 198 12.72 22.46 -12.72
CA LEU A 198 12.79 22.92 -11.34
C LEU A 198 13.66 21.98 -10.52
N ASN A 199 14.32 22.52 -9.50
CA ASN A 199 14.91 21.70 -8.45
C ASN A 199 13.77 21.09 -7.63
N VAL A 200 13.67 19.76 -7.65
CA VAL A 200 12.67 19.04 -6.85
C VAL A 200 12.98 19.27 -5.37
N PRO A 201 12.06 19.84 -4.58
CA PRO A 201 12.33 20.11 -3.18
C PRO A 201 12.55 18.84 -2.37
N GLU A 202 13.49 18.86 -1.44
CA GLU A 202 13.82 17.73 -0.57
C GLU A 202 12.60 17.21 0.22
N PHE A 203 11.69 18.12 0.61
CA PHE A 203 10.48 17.76 1.34
C PHE A 203 9.54 16.81 0.58
N MET A 204 9.69 16.68 -0.75
CA MET A 204 8.91 15.72 -1.55
C MET A 204 9.35 14.27 -1.34
N GLY A 205 10.51 14.03 -0.70
CA GLY A 205 10.94 12.72 -0.22
C GLY A 205 10.76 11.59 -1.24
N MET A 206 9.98 10.57 -0.87
CA MET A 206 9.75 9.38 -1.70
C MET A 206 8.98 9.67 -2.99
N ALA A 207 8.20 10.75 -3.07
CA ALA A 207 7.47 11.11 -4.27
C ALA A 207 8.40 11.62 -5.38
N LYS A 208 9.60 12.12 -5.05
CA LYS A 208 10.62 12.57 -6.01
C LYS A 208 10.03 13.41 -7.16
N GLY A 209 9.20 14.39 -6.81
CA GLY A 209 8.55 15.28 -7.77
C GLY A 209 7.19 14.82 -8.27
N GLU A 210 6.70 13.64 -7.90
CA GLU A 210 5.36 13.15 -8.25
C GLU A 210 4.27 14.03 -7.61
N ILE A 211 3.41 14.60 -8.44
CA ILE A 211 2.36 15.54 -8.02
C ILE A 211 1.01 14.83 -7.97
N VAL A 212 0.68 14.03 -8.99
CA VAL A 212 -0.61 13.36 -9.08
C VAL A 212 -0.60 12.18 -10.03
N HIS A 213 -1.30 11.10 -9.65
CA HIS A 213 -1.68 10.00 -10.53
C HIS A 213 -3.11 9.57 -10.32
N VAL A 214 -3.69 8.96 -11.35
CA VAL A 214 -5.05 8.44 -11.36
C VAL A 214 -5.01 6.92 -11.48
N HIS A 215 -5.67 6.23 -10.56
CA HIS A 215 -5.83 4.79 -10.61
C HIS A 215 -7.00 4.38 -11.51
N SER A 216 -7.01 3.12 -11.95
CA SER A 216 -8.05 2.60 -12.85
C SER A 216 -9.48 2.64 -12.29
N GLU A 217 -9.64 2.70 -10.96
CA GLU A 217 -10.93 2.83 -10.27
C GLU A 217 -11.36 4.29 -10.02
N GLY A 218 -10.57 5.25 -10.49
CA GLY A 218 -10.84 6.69 -10.41
C GLY A 218 -10.46 7.36 -9.10
N SER A 219 -9.75 6.66 -8.20
CA SER A 219 -9.08 7.33 -7.09
C SER A 219 -7.80 8.02 -7.57
N SER A 220 -7.28 8.96 -6.80
CA SER A 220 -6.04 9.66 -7.14
C SER A 220 -5.25 10.01 -5.88
N HIS A 221 -3.93 9.94 -5.98
CA HIS A 221 -3.05 10.58 -5.01
C HIS A 221 -2.67 11.94 -5.55
N VAL A 222 -2.70 12.96 -4.68
CA VAL A 222 -2.40 14.33 -5.04
C VAL A 222 -1.54 14.94 -3.94
N THR A 223 -0.41 15.52 -4.32
CA THR A 223 0.41 16.37 -3.44
C THR A 223 -0.20 17.76 -3.38
N LEU A 224 -0.63 18.18 -2.20
CA LEU A 224 -1.22 19.49 -1.96
C LEU A 224 -0.33 20.34 -1.05
N SER A 225 -0.44 21.66 -1.15
CA SER A 225 0.08 22.55 -0.10
C SER A 225 -0.62 22.26 1.23
N LEU A 226 -0.02 22.62 2.36
CA LEU A 226 -0.65 22.43 3.67
C LEU A 226 -2.00 23.15 3.80
N VAL A 227 -2.10 24.33 3.18
CA VAL A 227 -3.34 25.14 3.17
C VAL A 227 -4.42 24.47 2.32
N ASP A 228 -4.07 23.98 1.13
CA ASP A 228 -5.04 23.32 0.26
C ASP A 228 -5.45 21.94 0.79
N GLY A 229 -4.52 21.23 1.47
CA GLY A 229 -4.80 19.97 2.14
C GLY A 229 -5.75 20.13 3.34
N GLU A 230 -5.58 21.18 4.15
CA GLU A 230 -6.50 21.52 5.24
C GLU A 230 -7.91 21.76 4.70
N GLU A 231 -8.02 22.55 3.62
CA GLU A 231 -9.29 22.85 2.99
C GLU A 231 -9.96 21.61 2.40
N ALA A 232 -9.20 20.77 1.67
CA ALA A 232 -9.71 19.54 1.08
C ALA A 232 -10.23 18.54 2.14
N VAL A 233 -9.57 18.46 3.31
CA VAL A 233 -10.06 17.65 4.43
C VAL A 233 -11.32 18.26 5.05
N ARG A 234 -11.34 19.59 5.23
CA ARG A 234 -12.44 20.34 5.86
C ARG A 234 -13.75 20.26 5.07
N VAL A 235 -13.72 20.53 3.76
CA VAL A 235 -14.93 20.48 2.90
C VAL A 235 -15.37 19.06 2.57
N GLY A 236 -14.54 18.09 2.95
CA GLY A 236 -14.84 16.70 2.77
C GLY A 236 -14.57 16.16 1.37
N CYS A 237 -13.44 16.54 0.78
CA CYS A 237 -12.92 15.95 -0.45
C CYS A 237 -11.96 14.75 -0.20
N TYR A 238 -11.54 14.47 1.05
CA TYR A 238 -10.58 13.38 1.37
C TYR A 238 -11.22 12.18 2.10
N PRO A 239 -10.92 10.90 1.77
CA PRO A 239 -11.46 9.73 2.48
C PRO A 239 -10.98 9.65 3.93
N GLY A 240 -11.89 9.29 4.83
CA GLY A 240 -11.57 8.96 6.22
C GLY A 240 -12.86 8.63 6.97
N ARG A 241 -12.77 7.79 8.00
CA ARG A 241 -13.94 7.38 8.80
C ARG A 241 -14.65 8.59 9.40
N ARG A 242 -15.99 8.62 9.28
CA ARG A 242 -16.85 9.14 10.33
C ARG A 242 -17.15 7.94 11.20
N ASP A 243 -16.66 7.98 12.42
CA ASP A 243 -17.30 7.44 13.62
C ASP A 243 -17.82 5.99 13.52
N ILE A 244 -17.13 5.07 14.22
CA ILE A 244 -17.80 3.91 14.82
C ILE A 244 -18.10 4.33 16.27
N PRO A 245 -19.31 4.07 16.81
CA PRO A 245 -19.67 4.42 18.18
C PRO A 245 -18.71 3.86 19.23
#